data_AF-A0A368H6L4-F1
#
_entry.id   AF-A0A368H6L4-F1
#
_cell.length_a   1.000
_cell.length_b   1.000
_cell.length_c   1.000
_cell.angle_alpha   90.00
_cell.angle_beta   90.00
_cell.angle_gamma   90.00
#
_symmetry.space_group_name_H-M   'P 1'
#
loop_
_entity.id
_entity.type
_entity.pdbx_description
1 polymer ?
#
loop_
_entity_poly.entity_id
_entity_poly.type
_entity_poly.pdbx_seq_one_letter_code
_entity_poly.pdbx_strand_id
1 'polypeptide(L)'
;MYFIEQRPTFSFFNELDRISKKNYKPSLLDILHTRVPTSGVVQFYFTMKGINFEVFDVGGQRSERRKWIHCFDNVNAVIYVAAISEYDQVLREDNKTVSLHFSISMIRNSLDSFKLV
;
A
#
# COMPACT_ATOMS: atom_id res chain seq x y z
N MET A 1 -17.89 -11.87 7.25
CA MET A 1 -18.51 -12.01 5.91
C MET A 1 -18.28 -10.76 5.05
N TYR A 2 -18.64 -9.55 5.50
CA TYR A 2 -18.47 -8.28 4.74
C TYR A 2 -17.06 -7.95 4.21
N PHE A 3 -15.98 -8.36 4.90
CA PHE A 3 -14.61 -8.05 4.44
C PHE A 3 -14.11 -8.94 3.29
N ILE A 4 -14.74 -10.08 3.04
CA ILE A 4 -14.31 -11.01 1.98
C ILE A 4 -14.75 -10.49 0.60
N GLU A 5 -15.94 -9.89 0.54
CA GLU A 5 -16.52 -9.37 -0.71
C GLU A 5 -15.74 -8.16 -1.26
N GLN A 6 -15.01 -7.46 -0.40
CA GLN A 6 -14.17 -6.32 -0.76
C GLN A 6 -12.76 -6.72 -1.24
N ARG A 7 -12.42 -8.03 -1.26
CA ARG A 7 -11.11 -8.47 -1.72
C ARG A 7 -11.05 -8.42 -3.26
N PRO A 8 -9.91 -7.96 -3.84
CA PRO A 8 -9.71 -7.95 -5.28
C PRO A 8 -10.04 -9.29 -5.96
N THR A 9 -9.63 -10.39 -5.32
CA THR A 9 -9.89 -11.74 -5.80
C THR A 9 -11.38 -12.01 -6.00
N PHE A 10 -12.22 -11.67 -5.03
CA PHE A 10 -13.66 -11.88 -5.13
C PHE A 10 -14.29 -10.96 -6.19
N SER A 11 -13.86 -9.70 -6.24
CA SER A 11 -14.32 -8.74 -7.25
C SER A 11 -14.01 -9.21 -8.68
N PHE A 12 -12.80 -9.71 -8.94
CA PHE A 12 -12.44 -10.21 -10.28
C PHE A 12 -13.16 -11.51 -10.63
N PHE A 13 -13.33 -12.44 -9.68
CA PHE A 13 -14.02 -13.70 -9.95
C PHE A 13 -15.51 -13.52 -10.30
N ASN A 14 -16.19 -12.56 -9.67
CA ASN A 14 -17.59 -12.27 -9.98
C ASN A 14 -17.78 -11.61 -11.34
N GLU A 15 -16.73 -11.00 -11.90
CA GLU A 15 -16.76 -10.25 -13.15
C GLU A 15 -16.04 -10.98 -14.30
N LEU A 16 -15.83 -12.30 -14.19
CA LEU A 16 -15.10 -13.11 -15.17
C LEU A 16 -15.64 -12.97 -16.59
N ASP A 17 -16.97 -12.93 -16.76
CA ASP A 17 -17.61 -12.78 -18.07
C ASP A 17 -17.29 -11.43 -18.73
N ARG A 18 -17.10 -10.38 -17.93
CA ARG A 18 -16.68 -9.06 -18.43
C ARG A 18 -15.18 -9.03 -18.74
N ILE A 19 -14.37 -9.60 -17.85
CA ILE A 19 -12.90 -9.55 -17.92
C ILE A 19 -12.35 -10.46 -19.04
N SER A 20 -13.03 -11.57 -19.35
CA SER A 20 -12.60 -12.54 -20.37
C SER A 20 -12.87 -12.12 -21.82
N LYS A 21 -13.59 -11.01 -22.05
CA LYS A 21 -13.90 -10.51 -23.40
C LYS A 21 -12.63 -10.07 -24.13
N LYS A 22 -12.53 -10.38 -25.43
CA LYS A 22 -11.38 -10.02 -26.29
C LYS A 22 -11.08 -8.51 -26.32
N ASN A 23 -12.11 -7.68 -26.14
CA ASN A 23 -12.03 -6.22 -26.12
C ASN A 23 -12.15 -5.62 -24.71
N TYR A 24 -11.87 -6.40 -23.67
CA TYR A 24 -11.89 -5.93 -22.29
C TYR A 24 -11.00 -4.69 -22.12
N LYS A 25 -11.55 -3.67 -21.46
CA LYS A 25 -10.83 -2.49 -20.99
C LYS A 25 -11.04 -2.38 -19.48
N PRO A 26 -9.97 -2.31 -18.67
CA PRO A 26 -10.09 -2.16 -17.23
C PRO A 26 -10.89 -0.91 -16.87
N SER A 27 -11.84 -1.07 -15.96
CA SER A 27 -12.48 0.05 -15.29
C SER A 27 -11.51 0.67 -14.26
N LEU A 28 -11.84 1.87 -13.76
CA LEU A 28 -11.10 2.46 -12.64
C LEU A 28 -11.07 1.53 -11.42
N LEU A 29 -12.15 0.81 -11.16
CA LEU A 29 -12.22 -0.14 -10.04
C LEU A 29 -11.29 -1.34 -10.26
N ASP A 30 -11.21 -1.87 -11.49
CA ASP A 30 -10.27 -2.95 -11.82
C ASP A 30 -8.82 -2.52 -11.61
N ILE A 31 -8.50 -1.28 -12.01
CA ILE A 31 -7.16 -0.70 -11.80
C ILE A 31 -6.88 -0.57 -10.30
N LEU A 32 -7.82 -0.04 -9.51
CA LEU A 32 -7.66 0.11 -8.05
C LEU A 32 -7.52 -1.24 -7.32
N HIS A 33 -8.19 -2.29 -7.79
CA HIS A 33 -8.09 -3.64 -7.23
C HIS A 33 -6.83 -4.39 -7.69
N THR A 34 -6.15 -3.93 -8.73
CA THR A 34 -4.94 -4.59 -9.22
C THR A 34 -3.79 -4.40 -8.22
N ARG A 35 -3.25 -5.50 -7.71
CA ARG A 35 -2.12 -5.48 -6.79
C ARG A 35 -0.80 -5.64 -7.55
N VAL A 36 -0.15 -4.53 -7.86
CA VAL A 36 1.24 -4.51 -8.35
C VAL A 36 2.14 -4.04 -7.20
N PRO A 37 3.09 -4.85 -6.72
CA PRO A 37 3.99 -4.40 -5.66
C PRO A 37 4.89 -3.26 -6.16
N THR A 38 4.88 -2.12 -5.45
CA THR A 38 5.83 -1.04 -5.70
C THR A 38 7.25 -1.53 -5.43
N SER A 39 8.15 -1.30 -6.39
CA SER A 39 9.59 -1.49 -6.22
C SER A 39 10.28 -0.14 -6.36
N GLY A 40 11.18 0.17 -5.43
CA GLY A 40 11.84 1.47 -5.38
C GLY A 40 10.97 2.58 -4.78
N VAL A 41 11.22 3.79 -5.25
CA VAL A 41 10.57 5.04 -4.84
C VAL A 41 9.94 5.64 -6.08
N VAL A 42 8.63 5.88 -6.04
CA VAL A 42 7.88 6.53 -7.11
C VAL A 42 7.48 7.92 -6.64
N GLN A 43 7.70 8.92 -7.48
CA GLN A 43 7.43 10.33 -7.16
C GLN A 43 6.27 10.84 -8.02
N PHE A 44 5.39 11.62 -7.43
CA PHE A 44 4.29 12.26 -8.12
C PHE A 44 4.09 13.69 -7.64
N TYR A 45 3.86 14.57 -8.61
CA TYR A 45 3.68 16.00 -8.40
C TYR A 45 2.26 16.39 -8.83
N PHE A 46 1.56 17.12 -7.98
CA PHE A 46 0.27 17.69 -8.33
C PHE A 46 -0.03 18.97 -7.54
N THR A 47 -0.88 19.82 -8.09
CA THR A 47 -1.35 21.04 -7.42
C THR A 47 -2.80 20.86 -7.00
N MET A 48 -3.12 21.13 -5.74
CA MET A 48 -4.47 21.09 -5.22
C MET A 48 -4.75 22.36 -4.41
N LYS A 49 -5.83 23.08 -4.77
CA LYS A 49 -6.22 24.35 -4.12
C LYS A 49 -5.08 25.38 -4.03
N GLY A 50 -4.23 25.44 -5.06
CA GLY A 50 -3.08 26.34 -5.13
C GLY A 50 -1.85 25.90 -4.34
N ILE A 51 -1.88 24.73 -3.70
CA ILE A 51 -0.76 24.14 -2.97
C ILE A 51 -0.12 23.05 -3.84
N ASN A 52 1.20 23.10 -4.00
CA ASN A 52 1.96 22.06 -4.70
C ASN A 52 2.29 20.92 -3.74
N PHE A 53 1.96 19.71 -4.14
CA PHE A 53 2.28 18.48 -3.44
C PHE A 53 3.31 17.71 -4.24
N GLU A 54 4.37 17.31 -3.55
CA GLU A 54 5.32 16.29 -3.98
C GLU A 54 5.14 15.10 -3.05
N VAL A 55 4.82 13.94 -3.61
CA VAL A 55 4.54 12.74 -2.82
C VAL A 55 5.39 11.58 -3.31
N PHE A 56 5.88 10.83 -2.34
CA PHE A 56 6.74 9.67 -2.54
C PHE A 56 5.97 8.41 -2.14
N ASP A 57 5.71 7.52 -3.08
CA ASP A 57 5.25 6.15 -2.81
C ASP A 57 6.47 5.22 -2.70
N VAL A 58 6.58 4.53 -1.57
CA VAL A 58 7.74 3.70 -1.24
C VAL A 58 7.28 2.30 -0.87
N GLY A 59 7.92 1.29 -1.46
CA GLY A 59 7.59 -0.10 -1.16
C GLY A 59 7.69 -0.43 0.33
N GLY A 60 6.63 -1.04 0.89
CA GLY A 60 6.55 -1.45 2.30
C GLY A 60 7.11 -2.84 2.61
N GLN A 61 7.49 -3.60 1.58
CA GLN A 61 8.09 -4.94 1.72
C GLN A 61 9.46 -4.86 2.40
N ARG A 62 9.84 -5.90 3.15
CA ARG A 62 11.09 -5.89 3.94
C ARG A 62 12.34 -5.58 3.11
N SER A 63 12.40 -6.03 1.85
CA SER A 63 13.50 -5.74 0.92
C SER A 63 13.60 -4.26 0.52
N GLU A 64 12.47 -3.57 0.46
CA GLU A 64 12.36 -2.18 0.00
C GLU A 64 12.62 -1.16 1.10
N ARG A 65 12.42 -1.54 2.38
CA ARG A 65 12.50 -0.61 3.53
C ARG A 65 13.83 0.08 3.71
N ARG A 66 14.94 -0.49 3.22
CA ARG A 66 16.25 0.19 3.27
C ARG A 66 16.25 1.51 2.49
N LYS A 67 15.35 1.67 1.51
CA LYS A 67 15.22 2.88 0.69
C LYS A 67 14.47 4.01 1.38
N TRP A 68 13.75 3.72 2.47
CA TRP A 68 12.92 4.69 3.19
C TRP A 68 13.74 5.87 3.71
N ILE A 69 15.00 5.65 4.12
CA ILE A 69 15.89 6.71 4.61
C ILE A 69 16.08 7.84 3.59
N HIS A 70 16.04 7.54 2.29
CA HIS A 70 16.16 8.56 1.24
C HIS A 70 14.89 9.40 1.05
N CYS A 71 13.77 8.97 1.63
CA CYS A 71 12.45 9.60 1.46
C CYS A 71 12.00 10.36 2.70
N PHE A 72 12.74 10.27 3.81
CA PHE A 72 12.37 10.92 5.08
C PHE A 72 13.08 12.24 5.34
N ASP A 73 13.97 12.67 4.44
CA ASP A 73 14.62 13.97 4.56
C ASP A 73 13.65 15.09 4.14
N ASN A 74 13.43 16.07 5.02
CA ASN A 74 12.61 17.27 4.80
C ASN A 74 11.15 17.05 4.34
N VAL A 75 10.51 15.94 4.70
CA VAL A 75 9.08 15.75 4.42
C VAL A 75 8.19 16.54 5.38
N ASN A 76 7.12 17.16 4.87
CA ASN A 76 6.17 17.89 5.71
C ASN A 76 5.21 16.98 6.48
N ALA A 77 4.94 15.77 5.97
CA ALA A 77 4.02 14.82 6.56
C ALA A 77 4.32 13.39 6.10
N VAL A 78 3.90 12.41 6.90
CA VAL A 78 3.92 10.99 6.53
C VAL A 78 2.52 10.42 6.60
N ILE A 79 2.13 9.71 5.54
CA ILE A 79 0.89 8.94 5.50
C ILE A 79 1.26 7.47 5.68
N TYR A 80 0.87 6.90 6.81
CA TYR A 80 1.06 5.49 7.10
C TYR A 80 -0.24 4.71 6.88
N VAL A 81 -0.18 3.65 6.07
CA VAL A 81 -1.34 2.82 5.75
C VAL A 81 -1.16 1.42 6.36
N ALA A 82 -2.17 0.96 7.10
CA ALA A 82 -2.20 -0.37 7.71
C ALA A 82 -3.46 -1.14 7.29
N ALA A 83 -3.28 -2.41 6.92
CA ALA A 83 -4.39 -3.30 6.58
C ALA A 83 -5.03 -3.90 7.85
N ILE A 84 -6.00 -3.18 8.43
CA ILE A 84 -6.69 -3.61 9.66
C ILE A 84 -7.39 -4.97 9.47
N SER A 85 -7.87 -5.25 8.27
CA SER A 85 -8.52 -6.52 7.91
C SER A 85 -7.58 -7.73 7.91
N GLU A 86 -6.29 -7.54 8.13
CA GLU A 86 -5.28 -8.61 8.22
C GLU A 86 -4.92 -8.95 9.68
N TYR A 87 -5.82 -8.69 10.64
CA TYR A 87 -5.60 -8.97 12.06
C TYR A 87 -5.40 -10.46 12.39
N ASP A 88 -5.93 -11.35 11.55
CA ASP A 88 -5.84 -12.81 11.66
C ASP A 88 -4.92 -13.45 10.61
N GLN A 89 -4.21 -12.64 9.83
CA GLN A 89 -3.32 -13.10 8.77
C GLN A 89 -1.86 -12.98 9.19
N VAL A 90 -1.03 -13.90 8.70
CA VAL A 90 0.42 -13.87 8.88
C VAL A 90 1.12 -13.25 7.67
N LEU A 91 2.28 -12.64 7.91
CA LEU A 91 3.14 -12.10 6.86
C LEU A 91 3.55 -13.22 5.89
N ARG A 92 3.59 -12.90 4.59
CA ARG A 92 4.00 -13.86 3.55
C ARG A 92 5.49 -14.20 3.66
N GLU A 93 6.31 -13.27 4.15
CA GLU A 93 7.76 -13.41 4.22
C GLU A 93 8.23 -14.45 5.26
N ASP A 94 7.47 -14.66 6.34
CA ASP A 94 7.87 -15.59 7.41
C ASP A 94 6.78 -16.61 7.80
N ASN A 95 5.53 -16.43 7.34
CA ASN A 95 4.36 -17.24 7.67
C ASN A 95 4.13 -17.47 9.17
N LYS A 96 4.60 -16.55 10.01
CA LYS A 96 4.57 -16.68 11.48
C LYS A 96 4.08 -15.42 12.15
N THR A 97 4.52 -14.26 11.68
CA THR A 97 4.21 -12.99 12.33
C THR A 97 2.85 -12.48 11.90
N VAL A 98 1.96 -12.13 12.83
CA VAL A 98 0.66 -11.52 12.52
C VAL A 98 0.84 -10.15 11.85
N SER A 99 0.20 -9.94 10.71
CA SER A 99 0.37 -8.75 9.85
C SER A 99 0.07 -7.45 10.62
N LEU A 100 -1.06 -7.38 11.32
CA LEU A 100 -1.43 -6.19 12.09
C LEU A 100 -0.45 -5.89 13.23
N HIS A 101 0.02 -6.91 13.96
CA HIS A 101 1.02 -6.74 15.01
C HIS A 101 2.33 -6.19 14.43
N PHE A 102 2.73 -6.71 13.26
CA PHE A 102 3.89 -6.20 12.54
C PHE A 102 3.71 -4.73 12.14
N SER A 103 2.56 -4.35 11.56
CA SER A 103 2.27 -2.95 11.21
C SER A 103 2.35 -2.01 12.42
N ILE A 104 1.76 -2.41 13.56
CA ILE A 104 1.82 -1.62 14.80
C ILE A 104 3.28 -1.42 15.28
N SER A 105 4.10 -2.47 15.22
CA SER A 105 5.53 -2.35 15.55
C SER A 105 6.26 -1.43 14.57
N MET A 106 5.95 -1.52 13.28
CA MET A 106 6.60 -0.73 12.24
C MET A 106 6.31 0.77 12.37
N ILE A 107 5.06 1.16 12.62
CA ILE A 107 4.73 2.60 12.80
C ILE A 107 5.35 3.15 14.08
N ARG A 108 5.42 2.39 15.17
CA ARG A 108 6.10 2.81 16.40
C ARG A 108 7.57 3.14 16.14
N ASN A 109 8.29 2.22 15.51
CA ASN A 109 9.71 2.43 15.16
C ASN A 109 9.91 3.62 14.21
N SER A 110 8.97 3.82 13.27
CA SER A 110 9.02 4.94 12.33
C SER A 110 8.80 6.28 13.03
N LEU A 111 7.83 6.36 13.95
CA LEU A 111 7.57 7.56 14.74
C LEU A 111 8.75 7.93 15.65
N ASP A 112 9.43 6.94 16.23
CA ASP A 112 10.62 7.20 17.05
C ASP A 112 11.78 7.73 16.19
N SER A 113 11.91 7.24 14.95
CA SER A 113 12.90 7.75 13.99
C SER A 113 12.60 9.19 13.56
N PHE A 114 11.32 9.55 13.41
CA PHE A 114 10.90 10.93 13.09
C PHE A 114 11.14 11.94 14.21
N LYS A 115 11.11 11.50 15.47
CA LYS A 115 11.41 12.38 16.62
C LYS A 115 12.91 12.66 16.78
N LEU A 116 13.76 11.91 16.06
CA LEU A 116 15.21 12.05 16.10
C LEU A 116 15.76 12.92 14.95
N VAL A 117 14.88 13.43 14.08
CA VAL A 117 15.19 14.44 13.05
C VAL A 117 14.53 15.75 13.46
#